data_AF-A0A2V6CRP2-F1
#
_entry.id   AF-A0A2V6CRP2-F1
#
_cell.length_a   1.000
_cell.length_b   1.000
_cell.length_c   1.000
_cell.angle_alpha   90.00
_cell.angle_beta   90.00
_cell.angle_gamma   90.00
#
_symmetry.space_group_name_H-M   'P 1'
#
loop_
_entity.id
_entity.type
_entity.pdbx_description
1 polymer ?
#
loop_
_entity_poly.entity_id
_entity_poly.type
_entity_poly.pdbx_seq_one_letter_code
_entity_poly.pdbx_strand_id
1 'polypeptide(L)'
;MTAIGSFLLLTTALSVQVNAKNEYTYRERNFYGAVAVYAHWDVDMIHVAYEFMHARTIHGIQLTENRKQPASYYGEGSGARLALLTNPQRGAGPMRVGAIGLGIGTIAAYARPDDVYRFYEINPEVIDLAQGKKGYFTYLQDSAGRIEIAAGDARLSLEAEATRGDLQKFDVLFVDAFSGDSIPVHLLTKEAMALYLSHLRGPDSVIVVNVTNRAIDISSVVAGLAQSMA
;
A
#
# COMPACT_ATOMS: atom_id res chain seq x y z
N MET A 1 -25.91 -38.87 32.98
CA MET A 1 -24.68 -38.85 32.16
C MET A 1 -24.85 -38.18 30.79
N THR A 2 -26.08 -38.00 30.28
CA THR A 2 -26.34 -37.42 28.94
C THR A 2 -26.20 -35.90 28.90
N ALA A 3 -26.70 -35.17 29.91
CA ALA A 3 -26.66 -33.71 29.93
C ALA A 3 -25.23 -33.11 29.98
N ILE A 4 -24.32 -33.76 30.71
CA ILE A 4 -22.92 -33.34 30.81
C ILE A 4 -22.21 -33.53 29.46
N GLY A 5 -22.48 -34.65 28.77
CA GLY A 5 -21.94 -34.92 27.44
C GLY A 5 -22.43 -33.92 26.38
N SER A 6 -23.73 -33.57 26.41
CA SER A 6 -24.30 -32.56 25.51
C SER A 6 -23.74 -31.16 25.76
N PHE A 7 -23.53 -30.78 27.03
CA PHE A 7 -22.96 -29.48 27.38
C PHE A 7 -21.48 -29.37 26.96
N LEU A 8 -20.69 -30.42 27.21
CA LEU A 8 -19.29 -30.48 26.76
C LEU A 8 -19.20 -30.37 25.23
N LEU A 9 -20.01 -31.12 24.48
CA LEU A 9 -20.05 -31.07 23.03
C LEU A 9 -20.40 -29.67 22.50
N LEU A 10 -21.39 -29.02 23.11
CA LEU A 10 -21.80 -27.67 22.73
C LEU A 10 -20.70 -26.65 23.04
N THR A 11 -20.01 -26.77 24.17
CA THR A 11 -18.87 -25.89 24.49
C THR A 11 -17.70 -26.09 23.54
N THR A 12 -17.34 -27.33 23.18
CA THR A 12 -16.29 -27.58 22.17
C THR A 12 -16.70 -27.05 20.80
N ALA A 13 -17.96 -27.23 20.39
CA ALA A 13 -18.45 -26.70 19.11
C ALA A 13 -18.40 -25.17 19.08
N LEU A 14 -18.84 -24.49 20.16
CA LEU A 14 -18.71 -23.03 20.27
C LEU A 14 -17.25 -22.58 20.34
N SER A 15 -16.37 -23.27 21.08
CA SER A 15 -14.95 -22.90 21.15
C SER A 15 -14.23 -23.08 19.81
N VAL A 16 -14.54 -24.14 19.06
CA VAL A 16 -14.04 -24.35 17.69
C VAL A 16 -14.57 -23.26 16.76
N GLN A 17 -15.86 -22.90 16.87
CA GLN A 17 -16.48 -21.87 16.04
C GLN A 17 -16.02 -20.44 16.39
N VAL A 18 -15.68 -20.16 17.65
CA VAL A 18 -15.09 -18.89 18.08
C VAL A 18 -13.61 -18.80 17.63
N ASN A 19 -12.86 -19.91 17.64
CA ASN A 19 -11.47 -19.93 17.18
C ASN A 19 -11.33 -19.92 15.65
N ALA A 20 -12.35 -20.28 14.89
CA ALA A 20 -12.34 -20.29 13.42
C ALA A 20 -12.33 -18.88 12.77
N LYS A 21 -12.42 -17.79 13.54
CA LYS A 21 -12.57 -16.43 13.00
C LYS A 21 -11.28 -15.67 12.67
N ASN A 22 -10.10 -16.21 12.97
CA ASN A 22 -8.81 -15.51 12.79
C ASN A 22 -7.74 -16.34 12.06
N GLU A 23 -8.15 -17.28 11.20
CA GLU A 23 -7.19 -18.06 10.42
C GLU A 23 -6.74 -17.26 9.19
N TYR A 24 -5.44 -16.99 9.10
CA TYR A 24 -4.83 -16.36 7.94
C TYR A 24 -4.75 -17.38 6.80
N THR A 25 -5.04 -16.96 5.58
CA THR A 25 -4.83 -17.80 4.38
C THR A 25 -3.35 -17.85 4.02
N TYR A 26 -2.58 -16.85 4.44
CA TYR A 26 -1.13 -16.81 4.28
C TYR A 26 -0.47 -16.02 5.41
N ARG A 27 0.72 -16.44 5.82
CA ARG A 27 1.56 -15.68 6.75
C ARG A 27 3.03 -15.99 6.55
N GLU A 28 3.83 -14.95 6.62
CA GLU A 28 5.28 -15.04 6.62
C GLU A 28 5.89 -14.05 7.60
N ARG A 29 7.11 -14.34 8.09
CA ARG A 29 7.91 -13.41 8.87
C ARG A 29 9.32 -13.38 8.29
N ASN A 30 9.80 -12.18 7.99
CA ASN A 30 11.17 -11.95 7.54
C ASN A 30 11.79 -10.76 8.30
N PHE A 31 12.97 -10.30 7.83
CA PHE A 31 13.71 -9.20 8.45
C PHE A 31 12.88 -7.91 8.59
N TYR A 32 11.97 -7.65 7.65
CA TYR A 32 11.14 -6.44 7.59
C TYR A 32 9.83 -6.58 8.36
N GLY A 33 9.60 -7.71 9.04
CA GLY A 33 8.44 -7.94 9.90
C GLY A 33 7.59 -9.12 9.48
N ALA A 34 6.43 -9.26 10.12
CA ALA A 34 5.45 -10.29 9.81
C ALA A 34 4.38 -9.72 8.88
N VAL A 35 4.08 -10.47 7.82
CA VAL A 35 2.99 -10.20 6.89
C VAL A 35 1.96 -11.30 6.94
N ALA A 36 0.69 -10.98 6.68
CA ALA A 36 -0.39 -11.94 6.62
C ALA A 36 -1.43 -11.55 5.56
N VAL A 37 -2.11 -12.55 5.00
CA VAL A 37 -3.30 -12.37 4.16
C VAL A 37 -4.47 -13.05 4.83
N TYR A 38 -5.57 -12.32 4.94
CA TYR A 38 -6.84 -12.82 5.46
C TYR A 38 -7.88 -12.85 4.34
N ALA A 39 -8.65 -13.94 4.28
CA ALA A 39 -9.84 -14.00 3.44
C ALA A 39 -11.05 -13.54 4.27
N HIS A 40 -11.68 -12.44 3.84
CA HIS A 40 -12.92 -11.95 4.41
C HIS A 40 -14.06 -12.30 3.47
N TRP A 41 -14.93 -13.18 3.94
CA TRP A 41 -16.17 -13.52 3.25
C TRP A 41 -17.26 -12.55 3.70
N ASP A 42 -18.14 -12.15 2.78
CA ASP A 42 -19.36 -11.45 3.14
C ASP A 42 -20.32 -12.36 3.94
N VAL A 43 -21.40 -11.77 4.46
CA VAL A 43 -22.33 -12.48 5.37
C VAL A 43 -22.95 -13.71 4.71
N ASP A 44 -23.21 -13.62 3.39
CA ASP A 44 -23.82 -14.69 2.62
C ASP A 44 -22.81 -15.74 2.13
N MET A 45 -21.51 -15.55 2.40
CA MET A 45 -20.39 -16.40 1.97
C MET A 45 -20.30 -16.54 0.44
N ILE A 46 -20.69 -15.50 -0.29
CA ILE A 46 -20.71 -15.45 -1.75
C ILE A 46 -19.49 -14.69 -2.26
N HIS A 47 -19.17 -13.57 -1.60
CA HIS A 47 -18.10 -12.67 -2.01
C HIS A 47 -16.91 -12.81 -1.06
N VAL A 48 -15.69 -12.78 -1.60
CA VAL A 48 -14.47 -12.77 -0.80
C VAL A 48 -13.58 -11.58 -1.15
N ALA A 49 -12.99 -10.99 -0.12
CA ALA A 49 -11.93 -9.99 -0.23
C ALA A 49 -10.67 -10.50 0.46
N TYR A 50 -9.52 -10.24 -0.13
CA TYR A 50 -8.23 -10.49 0.52
C TYR A 50 -7.74 -9.21 1.19
N GLU A 51 -7.48 -9.29 2.49
CA GLU A 51 -6.89 -8.21 3.28
C GLU A 51 -5.41 -8.52 3.54
N PHE A 52 -4.54 -7.59 3.19
CA PHE A 52 -3.12 -7.66 3.47
C PHE A 52 -2.79 -6.89 4.74
N MET A 53 -2.17 -7.59 5.69
CA MET A 53 -1.69 -7.03 6.94
C MET A 53 -0.16 -7.10 7.03
N HIS A 54 0.46 -6.02 7.46
CA HIS A 54 1.86 -5.97 7.89
C HIS A 54 1.90 -5.52 9.35
N ALA A 55 2.46 -6.37 10.23
CA ALA A 55 2.31 -6.24 11.67
C ALA A 55 0.83 -6.09 12.10
N ARG A 56 0.40 -4.90 12.56
CA ARG A 56 -0.98 -4.62 13.00
C ARG A 56 -1.73 -3.70 12.04
N THR A 57 -1.13 -3.35 10.90
CA THR A 57 -1.65 -2.37 9.96
C THR A 57 -2.14 -3.07 8.70
N ILE A 58 -3.32 -2.66 8.22
CA ILE A 58 -3.87 -3.12 6.96
C ILE A 58 -3.26 -2.24 5.86
N HIS A 59 -2.58 -2.85 4.89
CA HIS A 59 -1.93 -2.14 3.77
C HIS A 59 -2.61 -2.39 2.42
N GLY A 60 -3.76 -3.02 2.44
CA GLY A 60 -4.58 -3.16 1.25
C GLY A 60 -5.68 -4.17 1.42
N ILE A 61 -6.75 -3.93 0.67
CA ILE A 61 -7.83 -4.88 0.49
C ILE A 61 -8.03 -5.02 -1.02
N GLN A 62 -8.25 -6.23 -1.49
CA GLN A 62 -8.65 -6.47 -2.88
C GLN A 62 -9.88 -7.37 -2.92
N LEU A 63 -10.93 -6.87 -3.59
CA LEU A 63 -12.14 -7.62 -3.87
C LEU A 63 -11.85 -8.65 -4.96
N THR A 64 -12.41 -9.86 -4.86
CA THR A 64 -12.17 -10.91 -5.87
C THR A 64 -13.05 -10.80 -7.11
N GLU A 65 -14.24 -10.22 -7.00
CA GLU A 65 -15.12 -10.03 -8.16
C GLU A 65 -14.80 -8.73 -8.92
N ASN A 66 -14.67 -7.61 -8.18
CA ASN A 66 -14.28 -6.33 -8.76
C ASN A 66 -12.79 -6.06 -8.54
N ARG A 67 -11.94 -6.93 -9.09
CA ARG A 67 -10.48 -6.96 -8.82
C ARG A 67 -9.76 -5.66 -9.17
N LYS A 68 -10.33 -4.86 -10.08
CA LYS A 68 -9.77 -3.57 -10.51
C LYS A 68 -10.25 -2.39 -9.66
N GLN A 69 -11.27 -2.58 -8.81
CA GLN A 69 -11.75 -1.49 -7.95
C GLN A 69 -10.75 -1.23 -6.82
N PRO A 70 -10.15 -0.04 -6.76
CA PRO A 70 -9.32 0.35 -5.62
C PRO A 70 -10.15 0.33 -4.34
N ALA A 71 -9.62 -0.28 -3.28
CA ALA A 71 -10.27 -0.37 -1.98
C ALA A 71 -9.39 0.18 -0.86
N SER A 72 -9.84 0.02 0.39
CA SER A 72 -9.18 0.56 1.59
C SER A 72 -8.97 2.09 1.48
N TYR A 73 -7.88 2.62 2.04
CA TYR A 73 -7.55 4.03 2.05
C TYR A 73 -7.13 4.62 0.68
N TYR A 74 -7.20 3.82 -0.40
CA TYR A 74 -7.04 4.25 -1.79
C TYR A 74 -8.35 4.27 -2.57
N GLY A 75 -9.46 3.90 -1.94
CA GLY A 75 -10.78 3.80 -2.58
C GLY A 75 -11.40 5.16 -2.94
N GLU A 76 -12.69 5.12 -3.20
CA GLU A 76 -13.50 6.29 -3.52
C GLU A 76 -13.44 7.35 -2.39
N GLY A 77 -13.34 8.63 -2.76
CA GLY A 77 -13.20 9.74 -1.80
C GLY A 77 -11.81 9.89 -1.17
N SER A 78 -10.84 9.00 -1.43
CA SER A 78 -9.49 9.13 -0.87
C SER A 78 -8.71 10.32 -1.44
N GLY A 79 -7.83 10.91 -0.63
CA GLY A 79 -6.91 11.97 -1.06
C GLY A 79 -5.95 11.49 -2.17
N ALA A 80 -5.58 10.21 -2.15
CA ALA A 80 -4.77 9.61 -3.21
C ALA A 80 -5.50 9.59 -4.56
N ARG A 81 -6.78 9.18 -4.56
CA ARG A 81 -7.63 9.23 -5.75
C ARG A 81 -7.78 10.67 -6.24
N LEU A 82 -8.03 11.62 -5.34
CA LEU A 82 -8.15 13.03 -5.71
C LEU A 82 -6.87 13.51 -6.41
N ALA A 83 -5.70 13.32 -5.78
CA ALA A 83 -4.41 13.73 -6.32
C ALA A 83 -4.14 13.17 -7.71
N LEU A 84 -4.48 11.90 -7.96
CA LEU A 84 -4.33 11.29 -9.29
C LEU A 84 -5.34 11.85 -10.29
N LEU A 85 -6.63 11.85 -9.96
CA LEU A 85 -7.68 12.17 -10.92
C LEU A 85 -7.73 13.65 -11.29
N THR A 86 -7.27 14.55 -10.41
CA THR A 86 -7.27 16.00 -10.65
C THR A 86 -5.90 16.55 -11.03
N ASN A 87 -4.85 15.71 -11.15
CA ASN A 87 -3.55 16.19 -11.60
C ASN A 87 -3.66 16.74 -13.04
N PRO A 88 -3.19 17.98 -13.32
CA PRO A 88 -3.27 18.57 -14.66
C PRO A 88 -2.63 17.71 -15.76
N GLN A 89 -1.52 17.02 -15.43
CA GLN A 89 -0.84 16.14 -16.37
C GLN A 89 -1.77 15.03 -16.87
N ARG A 90 -2.71 14.57 -16.04
CA ARG A 90 -3.64 13.52 -16.45
C ARG A 90 -4.47 13.92 -17.66
N GLY A 91 -4.86 15.19 -17.77
CA GLY A 91 -5.56 15.72 -18.95
C GLY A 91 -4.63 16.00 -20.14
N ALA A 92 -3.35 16.28 -19.88
CA ALA A 92 -2.36 16.68 -20.88
C ALA A 92 -1.62 15.50 -21.55
N GLY A 93 -1.49 14.36 -20.89
CA GLY A 93 -0.80 13.19 -21.44
C GLY A 93 -0.57 12.06 -20.43
N PRO A 94 0.37 11.15 -20.73
CA PRO A 94 0.76 10.08 -19.81
C PRO A 94 1.35 10.64 -18.51
N MET A 95 1.05 9.98 -17.40
CA MET A 95 1.60 10.28 -16.09
C MET A 95 2.74 9.34 -15.73
N ARG A 96 3.68 9.85 -14.94
CA ARG A 96 4.63 9.02 -14.19
C ARG A 96 4.32 9.17 -12.71
N VAL A 97 3.88 8.09 -12.09
CA VAL A 97 3.50 8.03 -10.68
C VAL A 97 4.55 7.24 -9.92
N GLY A 98 5.06 7.81 -8.83
CA GLY A 98 5.98 7.15 -7.92
C GLY A 98 5.29 6.75 -6.62
N ALA A 99 5.73 5.67 -5.99
CA ALA A 99 5.31 5.30 -4.65
C ALA A 99 6.47 4.73 -3.83
N ILE A 100 6.76 5.37 -2.70
CA ILE A 100 7.61 4.85 -1.64
C ILE A 100 6.74 3.94 -0.79
N GLY A 101 6.99 2.63 -0.85
CA GLY A 101 6.09 1.57 -0.42
C GLY A 101 5.25 1.01 -1.57
N LEU A 102 5.00 -0.30 -1.56
CA LEU A 102 4.17 -0.98 -2.57
C LEU A 102 2.81 -1.40 -2.03
N GLY A 103 2.74 -1.86 -0.78
CA GLY A 103 1.54 -2.53 -0.26
C GLY A 103 1.12 -3.69 -1.17
N ILE A 104 -0.14 -3.72 -1.59
CA ILE A 104 -0.62 -4.68 -2.61
C ILE A 104 -0.71 -4.09 -4.03
N GLY A 105 -0.13 -2.90 -4.24
CA GLY A 105 -0.13 -2.24 -5.55
C GLY A 105 -1.43 -1.49 -5.90
N THR A 106 -2.31 -1.22 -4.93
CA THR A 106 -3.66 -0.66 -5.16
C THR A 106 -3.70 0.57 -6.07
N ILE A 107 -2.72 1.47 -5.96
CA ILE A 107 -2.70 2.68 -6.80
C ILE A 107 -2.50 2.39 -8.30
N ALA A 108 -1.94 1.22 -8.66
CA ALA A 108 -1.78 0.79 -10.04
C ALA A 108 -3.13 0.58 -10.76
N ALA A 109 -4.22 0.41 -10.01
CA ALA A 109 -5.58 0.35 -10.56
C ALA A 109 -6.02 1.66 -11.24
N TYR A 110 -5.38 2.79 -10.91
CA TYR A 110 -5.69 4.08 -11.52
C TYR A 110 -4.92 4.34 -12.82
N ALA A 111 -3.96 3.48 -13.17
CA ALA A 111 -3.12 3.66 -14.34
C ALA A 111 -3.94 3.59 -15.63
N ARG A 112 -3.58 4.43 -16.59
CA ARG A 112 -4.08 4.40 -17.96
C ARG A 112 -3.00 3.84 -18.89
N PRO A 113 -3.35 3.49 -20.14
CA PRO A 113 -2.34 3.22 -21.16
C PRO A 113 -1.27 4.32 -21.20
N ASP A 114 -0.03 3.90 -21.40
CA ASP A 114 1.18 4.75 -21.45
C ASP A 114 1.62 5.40 -20.14
N ASP A 115 0.79 5.37 -19.08
CA ASP A 115 1.23 5.80 -17.75
C ASP A 115 2.33 4.84 -17.25
N VAL A 116 3.24 5.36 -16.41
CA VAL A 116 4.26 4.55 -15.72
C VAL A 116 4.12 4.68 -14.23
N TYR A 117 4.04 3.56 -13.54
CA TYR A 117 3.93 3.47 -12.08
C TYR A 117 5.19 2.80 -11.54
N ARG A 118 5.97 3.55 -10.76
CA ARG A 118 7.22 3.08 -10.15
C ARG A 118 7.07 2.95 -8.64
N PHE A 119 7.24 1.72 -8.15
CA PHE A 119 7.18 1.39 -6.74
C PHE A 119 8.58 1.16 -6.19
N TYR A 120 8.82 1.60 -4.96
CA TYR A 120 10.03 1.30 -4.20
C TYR A 120 9.62 0.49 -2.97
N GLU A 121 10.03 -0.77 -2.91
CA GLU A 121 9.63 -1.68 -1.83
C GLU A 121 10.84 -2.45 -1.30
N ILE A 122 11.02 -2.39 0.01
CA ILE A 122 12.17 -2.99 0.67
C ILE A 122 11.92 -4.44 1.06
N ASN A 123 10.67 -4.82 1.28
CA ASN A 123 10.28 -6.15 1.71
C ASN A 123 10.00 -7.05 0.50
N PRO A 124 10.87 -8.04 0.20
CA PRO A 124 10.69 -8.91 -0.96
C PRO A 124 9.39 -9.72 -0.89
N GLU A 125 8.89 -10.03 0.31
CA GLU A 125 7.63 -10.77 0.44
C GLU A 125 6.41 -9.92 0.05
N VAL A 126 6.47 -8.62 0.27
CA VAL A 126 5.43 -7.68 -0.20
C VAL A 126 5.43 -7.62 -1.73
N ILE A 127 6.61 -7.56 -2.33
CA ILE A 127 6.77 -7.60 -3.80
C ILE A 127 6.16 -8.88 -4.36
N ASP A 128 6.50 -10.03 -3.78
CA ASP A 128 6.03 -11.35 -4.23
C ASP A 128 4.50 -11.48 -4.15
N LEU A 129 3.90 -11.00 -3.06
CA LEU A 129 2.45 -10.99 -2.88
C LEU A 129 1.75 -10.04 -3.88
N ALA A 130 2.26 -8.82 -4.06
CA ALA A 130 1.70 -7.84 -4.98
C ALA A 130 1.88 -8.25 -6.47
N GLN A 131 2.96 -8.95 -6.80
CA GLN A 131 3.18 -9.61 -8.09
C GLN A 131 2.36 -10.90 -8.25
N GLY A 132 1.49 -11.22 -7.30
CA GLY A 132 0.50 -12.29 -7.38
C GLY A 132 1.07 -13.69 -7.33
N LYS A 133 2.30 -13.89 -6.81
CA LYS A 133 2.92 -15.22 -6.70
C LYS A 133 2.09 -16.22 -5.89
N LYS A 134 1.19 -15.74 -5.02
CA LYS A 134 0.25 -16.55 -4.23
C LYS A 134 -1.20 -16.47 -4.74
N GLY A 135 -1.48 -15.67 -5.77
CA GLY A 135 -2.81 -15.53 -6.36
C GLY A 135 -3.82 -14.62 -5.63
N TYR A 136 -3.42 -14.00 -4.51
CA TYR A 136 -4.33 -13.15 -3.71
C TYR A 136 -4.56 -11.77 -4.35
N PHE A 137 -3.49 -11.14 -4.84
CA PHE A 137 -3.53 -9.77 -5.35
C PHE A 137 -3.20 -9.71 -6.84
N THR A 138 -3.92 -8.85 -7.55
CA THR A 138 -3.78 -8.69 -9.01
C THR A 138 -3.66 -7.27 -9.51
N TYR A 139 -3.61 -6.25 -8.63
CA TYR A 139 -3.59 -4.84 -9.07
C TYR A 139 -2.43 -4.52 -10.03
N LEU A 140 -1.25 -5.13 -9.86
CA LEU A 140 -0.11 -4.89 -10.74
C LEU A 140 -0.30 -5.54 -12.12
N GLN A 141 -0.82 -6.76 -12.16
CA GLN A 141 -1.06 -7.53 -13.39
C GLN A 141 -2.24 -6.97 -14.18
N ASP A 142 -3.26 -6.48 -13.48
CA ASP A 142 -4.47 -5.91 -14.05
C ASP A 142 -4.32 -4.44 -14.47
N SER A 143 -3.17 -3.82 -14.14
CA SER A 143 -2.87 -2.42 -14.45
C SER A 143 -2.78 -2.19 -15.96
N ALA A 144 -3.34 -1.07 -16.43
CA ALA A 144 -3.24 -0.68 -17.84
C ALA A 144 -1.92 0.03 -18.18
N GLY A 145 -1.20 0.53 -17.17
CA GLY A 145 0.07 1.22 -17.34
C GLY A 145 1.27 0.29 -17.18
N ARG A 146 2.47 0.83 -17.42
CA ARG A 146 3.72 0.11 -17.19
C ARG A 146 4.08 0.13 -15.71
N ILE A 147 4.29 -1.04 -15.13
CA ILE A 147 4.71 -1.21 -13.73
C ILE A 147 6.23 -1.40 -13.66
N GLU A 148 6.87 -0.61 -12.82
CA GLU A 148 8.30 -0.72 -12.47
C GLU A 148 8.42 -0.91 -10.95
N ILE A 149 9.24 -1.86 -10.51
CA ILE A 149 9.50 -2.09 -9.08
C ILE A 149 11.01 -1.98 -8.85
N ALA A 150 11.40 -1.06 -7.99
CA ALA A 150 12.74 -0.96 -7.43
C ALA A 150 12.75 -1.67 -6.06
N ALA A 151 13.36 -2.85 -6.02
CA ALA A 151 13.53 -3.57 -4.76
C ALA A 151 14.63 -2.91 -3.91
N GLY A 152 14.32 -2.58 -2.66
CA GLY A 152 15.25 -1.97 -1.72
C GLY A 152 14.68 -0.75 -0.99
N ASP A 153 15.54 -0.09 -0.22
CA ASP A 153 15.18 1.14 0.48
C ASP A 153 14.90 2.27 -0.52
N ALA A 154 13.74 2.91 -0.39
CA ALA A 154 13.29 3.92 -1.33
C ALA A 154 14.16 5.17 -1.33
N ARG A 155 14.59 5.66 -0.15
CA ARG A 155 15.41 6.86 -0.03
C ARG A 155 16.78 6.64 -0.66
N LEU A 156 17.42 5.51 -0.36
CA LEU A 156 18.70 5.14 -0.97
C LEU A 156 18.58 4.94 -2.49
N SER A 157 17.47 4.35 -2.95
CA SER A 157 17.23 4.15 -4.38
C SER A 157 17.07 5.48 -5.12
N LEU A 158 16.26 6.39 -4.59
CA LEU A 158 16.08 7.74 -5.13
C LEU A 158 17.39 8.54 -5.10
N GLU A 159 18.15 8.47 -4.00
CA GLU A 159 19.46 9.14 -3.90
C GLU A 159 20.46 8.61 -4.95
N ALA A 160 20.49 7.30 -5.16
CA ALA A 160 21.33 6.68 -6.18
C ALA A 160 20.89 7.07 -7.59
N GLU A 161 19.58 7.14 -7.86
CA GLU A 161 19.03 7.64 -9.12
C GLU A 161 19.41 9.11 -9.36
N ALA A 162 19.25 9.99 -8.36
CA ALA A 162 19.66 11.39 -8.44
C ALA A 162 21.16 11.54 -8.71
N THR A 163 22.00 10.76 -8.02
CA THR A 163 23.46 10.77 -8.21
C THR A 163 23.87 10.40 -9.64
N ARG A 164 23.11 9.53 -10.31
CA ARG A 164 23.34 9.17 -11.72
C ARG A 164 22.74 10.16 -12.72
N GLY A 165 21.96 11.15 -12.26
CA GLY A 165 21.21 12.06 -13.11
C GLY A 165 19.86 11.49 -13.60
N ASP A 166 19.44 10.34 -13.08
CA ASP A 166 18.20 9.64 -13.44
C ASP A 166 16.98 10.16 -12.65
N LEU A 167 16.77 11.48 -12.66
CA LEU A 167 15.62 12.07 -11.99
C LEU A 167 14.33 11.57 -12.63
N GLN A 168 13.44 11.04 -11.79
CA GLN A 168 12.31 10.27 -12.27
C GLN A 168 11.24 11.13 -12.96
N LYS A 169 11.09 12.40 -12.59
CA LYS A 169 10.06 13.32 -13.12
C LYS A 169 8.63 12.84 -12.85
N PHE A 170 8.36 12.54 -11.58
CA PHE A 170 7.04 12.15 -11.10
C PHE A 170 6.05 13.31 -11.16
N ASP A 171 4.83 13.03 -11.61
CA ASP A 171 3.68 13.93 -11.49
C ASP A 171 3.03 13.82 -10.12
N VAL A 172 3.03 12.61 -9.56
CA VAL A 172 2.55 12.31 -8.22
C VAL A 172 3.54 11.35 -7.58
N LEU A 173 4.05 11.69 -6.40
CA LEU A 173 4.89 10.81 -5.59
C LEU A 173 4.16 10.50 -4.28
N PHE A 174 3.77 9.25 -4.10
CA PHE A 174 3.20 8.75 -2.86
C PHE A 174 4.29 8.39 -1.87
N VAL A 175 4.10 8.79 -0.61
CA VAL A 175 4.92 8.36 0.53
C VAL A 175 4.02 7.53 1.44
N ASP A 176 4.07 6.21 1.24
CA ASP A 176 3.29 5.19 1.97
C ASP A 176 4.20 4.05 2.47
N ALA A 177 5.40 4.37 2.93
CA ALA A 177 6.33 3.39 3.46
C ALA A 177 6.10 3.19 4.95
N PHE A 178 5.40 2.11 5.28
CA PHE A 178 5.25 1.67 6.65
C PHE A 178 6.20 0.51 6.94
N SER A 179 6.88 0.58 8.09
CA SER A 179 7.53 -0.57 8.71
C SER A 179 6.67 -1.03 9.88
N GLY A 180 5.66 -1.85 9.60
CA GLY A 180 4.68 -2.28 10.60
C GLY A 180 3.77 -1.14 11.06
N ASP A 181 4.05 -0.55 12.22
CA ASP A 181 3.13 0.40 12.88
C ASP A 181 3.54 1.89 12.71
N SER A 182 4.66 2.18 12.05
CA SER A 182 5.13 3.57 11.83
C SER A 182 5.83 3.81 10.50
N ILE A 183 5.79 5.08 10.06
CA ILE A 183 6.63 5.57 8.95
C ILE A 183 8.05 5.77 9.49
N PRO A 184 9.08 5.20 8.85
CA PRO A 184 10.45 5.42 9.27
C PRO A 184 10.81 6.91 9.28
N VAL A 185 11.33 7.40 10.40
CA VAL A 185 11.64 8.83 10.61
C VAL A 185 12.57 9.43 9.55
N HIS A 186 13.44 8.61 8.95
CA HIS A 186 14.36 9.03 7.91
C HIS A 186 13.68 9.37 6.58
N LEU A 187 12.39 9.03 6.41
CA LEU A 187 11.58 9.42 5.24
C LEU A 187 10.85 10.74 5.45
N LEU A 188 10.88 11.29 6.68
CA LEU A 188 10.18 12.51 7.11
C LEU A 188 11.18 13.56 7.61
N THR A 189 12.25 13.78 6.86
CA THR A 189 13.25 14.83 7.12
C THR A 189 13.26 15.87 6.01
N LYS A 190 13.92 17.01 6.24
CA LYS A 190 14.08 18.06 5.23
C LYS A 190 14.87 17.56 4.03
N GLU A 191 15.91 16.77 4.27
CA GLU A 191 16.77 16.17 3.24
C GLU A 191 15.99 15.17 2.41
N ALA A 192 15.15 14.34 3.04
CA ALA A 192 14.27 13.41 2.34
C ALA A 192 13.26 14.17 1.47
N MET A 193 12.62 15.23 2.00
CA MET A 193 11.70 16.05 1.21
C MET A 193 12.40 16.74 0.03
N ALA A 194 13.59 17.29 0.23
CA ALA A 194 14.38 17.90 -0.83
C ALA A 194 14.73 16.89 -1.95
N LEU A 195 15.08 15.66 -1.57
CA LEU A 195 15.28 14.57 -2.52
C LEU A 195 13.99 14.23 -3.27
N TYR A 196 12.84 14.15 -2.58
CA TYR A 196 11.57 13.85 -3.24
C TYR A 196 11.16 14.94 -4.23
N LEU A 197 11.36 16.21 -3.84
CA LEU A 197 11.11 17.37 -4.69
C LEU A 197 11.99 17.36 -5.94
N SER A 198 13.27 16.97 -5.85
CA SER A 198 14.15 16.90 -7.01
C SER A 198 13.73 15.84 -8.03
N HIS A 199 12.96 14.82 -7.60
CA HIS A 199 12.40 13.80 -8.48
C HIS A 199 11.05 14.19 -9.12
N LEU A 200 10.45 15.32 -8.76
CA LEU A 200 9.20 15.78 -9.36
C LEU A 200 9.42 16.35 -10.77
N ARG A 201 8.40 16.28 -11.62
CA ARG A 201 8.46 16.78 -13.00
C ARG A 201 8.51 18.31 -13.06
N GLY A 202 7.76 18.97 -12.18
CA GLY A 202 7.60 20.41 -12.22
C GLY A 202 6.61 20.92 -11.15
N PRO A 203 6.17 22.19 -11.28
CA PRO A 203 5.37 22.86 -10.24
C PRO A 203 3.96 22.26 -10.04
N ASP A 204 3.39 21.61 -11.06
CA ASP A 204 2.08 20.96 -10.97
C ASP A 204 2.16 19.54 -10.37
N SER A 205 3.36 19.08 -10.05
CA SER A 205 3.59 17.77 -9.43
C SER A 205 3.40 17.84 -7.93
N VAL A 206 2.89 16.75 -7.34
CA VAL A 206 2.55 16.73 -5.91
C VAL A 206 3.17 15.54 -5.19
N ILE A 207 3.54 15.75 -3.92
CA ILE A 207 3.89 14.69 -2.98
C ILE A 207 2.64 14.42 -2.12
N VAL A 208 2.22 13.15 -2.06
CA VAL A 208 1.07 12.70 -1.26
C VAL A 208 1.57 11.80 -0.16
N VAL A 209 1.42 12.23 1.09
CA VAL A 209 1.88 11.47 2.26
C VAL A 209 0.70 10.82 2.95
N ASN A 210 0.75 9.51 3.17
CA ASN A 210 -0.21 8.88 4.07
C ASN A 210 0.17 9.22 5.51
N VAL A 211 -0.68 9.94 6.23
CA VAL A 211 -0.43 10.35 7.62
C VAL A 211 -1.17 9.50 8.64
N THR A 212 -1.89 8.46 8.18
CA THR A 212 -2.68 7.59 9.06
C THR A 212 -1.75 6.76 9.92
N ASN A 213 -1.69 7.06 11.22
CA ASN A 213 -0.87 6.33 12.17
C ASN A 213 -1.59 6.13 13.50
N ARG A 214 -1.36 4.96 14.13
CA ARG A 214 -2.01 4.60 15.40
C ARG A 214 -1.29 5.12 16.65
N ALA A 215 0.01 5.42 16.55
CA ALA A 215 0.86 5.74 17.68
C ALA A 215 1.21 7.23 17.77
N ILE A 216 1.40 7.91 16.64
CA ILE A 216 1.91 9.28 16.58
C ILE A 216 1.16 10.08 15.51
N ASP A 217 0.68 11.28 15.83
CA ASP A 217 0.17 12.21 14.82
C ASP A 217 1.34 12.85 14.04
N ILE A 218 1.56 12.34 12.84
CA ILE A 218 2.61 12.82 11.93
C ILE A 218 2.12 13.93 10.98
N SER A 219 0.84 14.29 11.03
CA SER A 219 0.28 15.33 10.15
C SER A 219 0.93 16.69 10.39
N SER A 220 1.17 17.05 11.66
CA SER A 220 1.85 18.28 12.05
C SER A 220 3.31 18.34 11.57
N VAL A 221 4.01 17.20 11.59
CA VAL A 221 5.39 17.08 11.09
C VAL A 221 5.43 17.30 9.59
N VAL A 222 4.52 16.64 8.85
CA VAL A 222 4.41 16.81 7.39
C VAL A 222 4.06 18.24 7.03
N ALA A 223 3.13 18.88 7.74
CA ALA A 223 2.76 20.28 7.53
C ALA A 223 3.95 21.23 7.78
N GLY A 224 4.71 21.02 8.86
CA GLY A 224 5.90 21.80 9.16
C GLY A 224 7.01 21.64 8.12
N LEU A 225 7.21 20.42 7.62
CA LEU A 225 8.13 20.16 6.52
C LEU A 225 7.70 20.90 5.25
N ALA A 226 6.43 20.77 4.85
CA ALA A 226 5.87 21.46 3.69
C ALA A 226 6.06 22.98 3.77
N GLN A 227 5.76 23.59 4.92
CA GLN A 227 5.94 25.03 5.12
C GLN A 227 7.41 25.47 5.06
N SER A 228 8.35 24.61 5.48
CA SER A 228 9.78 24.92 5.44
C SER A 228 10.41 24.80 4.04
N MET A 229 9.67 24.27 3.07
CA MET A 229 10.09 24.05 1.68
C MET A 229 9.44 25.03 0.70
N ALA A 230 8.45 25.79 1.15
CA ALA A 230 7.77 26.85 0.40
C ALA A 230 8.55 28.16 0.47
#